data_AF-A0A511MSF4-F1
#
_entry.id   AF-A0A511MSF4-F1
#
_cell.length_a   1.000
_cell.length_b   1.000
_cell.length_c   1.000
_cell.angle_alpha   90.00
_cell.angle_beta   90.00
_cell.angle_gamma   90.00
#
_symmetry.space_group_name_H-M   'P 1'
#
loop_
_entity.id
_entity.type
_entity.pdbx_description
1 polymer ?
#
loop_
_entity_poly.entity_id
_entity_poly.type
_entity_poly.pdbx_seq_one_letter_code
_entity_poly.pdbx_strand_id
1 'polypeptide(L)'
;MTPTRRQLEKYDAQPIWDIAQAFKRIGPQIENLFERYVGSVTAPDWQGVAAEAALDRAGKDRKTAYAMADTLTASADRLEQGYWDVSTPLKNARQHITSAEAAGFAVGSTLGVSLPQGSDPTPALESTRAEWERQIVTAANSVETEDRRLQQDLTKLSAAMKTEFDAIGGSQTTLDEKRFSDAERFIFDEMKRNINSDTVKMIQGLLRKPKWYEFGRNYGNDIMTALTMWGVKVAPGQAWDHKPQLQSKFDLKTSNDFYFKQPGTDRKVYYDIYSNIHYGYVGRAAGIDSETLIKGASLGEAITGNDDEADQITMRAGIDLYNKYGPNMTPEQFHQGVTEAIDKMEAAENDGRDLTQFRHEN
;
A
#
# COMPACT_ATOMS: atom_id res chain seq x y z
N MET A 1 -26.13 22.42 -5.55
CA MET A 1 -27.24 22.57 -6.52
C MET A 1 -28.42 21.82 -5.94
N THR A 2 -29.67 22.25 -6.16
CA THR A 2 -30.83 21.50 -5.64
C THR A 2 -30.90 20.11 -6.30
N PRO A 3 -31.02 19.02 -5.53
CA PRO A 3 -31.20 17.69 -6.09
C PRO A 3 -32.49 17.60 -6.93
N THR A 4 -32.44 16.82 -8.00
CA THR A 4 -33.63 16.47 -8.79
C THR A 4 -34.50 15.45 -8.05
N ARG A 5 -35.77 15.36 -8.44
CA ARG A 5 -36.70 14.33 -7.93
C ARG A 5 -36.10 12.92 -8.02
N ARG A 6 -35.54 12.58 -9.17
CA ARG A 6 -34.93 11.27 -9.41
C ARG A 6 -33.73 11.01 -8.49
N GLN A 7 -32.93 12.04 -8.18
CA GLN A 7 -31.82 11.91 -7.24
C GLN A 7 -32.34 11.63 -5.83
N LEU A 8 -33.36 12.35 -5.37
CA LEU A 8 -33.98 12.11 -4.06
C LEU A 8 -34.62 10.73 -3.96
N GLU A 9 -35.27 10.23 -5.00
CA GLU A 9 -35.89 8.89 -5.00
C GLU A 9 -34.85 7.77 -4.97
N LYS A 10 -33.71 7.95 -5.65
CA LYS A 10 -32.64 6.95 -5.74
C LYS A 10 -31.63 6.99 -4.61
N TYR A 11 -31.54 8.10 -3.88
CA TYR A 11 -30.54 8.25 -2.82
C TYR A 11 -30.77 7.21 -1.72
N ASP A 12 -29.72 6.42 -1.42
CA ASP A 12 -29.72 5.45 -0.34
C ASP A 12 -28.63 5.81 0.68
N ALA A 13 -29.06 6.15 1.90
CA ALA A 13 -28.16 6.50 3.00
C ALA A 13 -27.71 5.26 3.81
N GLN A 14 -28.31 4.09 3.59
CA GLN A 14 -28.04 2.88 4.37
C GLN A 14 -26.55 2.46 4.40
N PRO A 15 -25.78 2.56 3.30
CA PRO A 15 -24.36 2.22 3.33
C PRO A 15 -23.54 3.01 4.36
N ILE A 16 -23.93 4.26 4.67
CA ILE A 16 -23.27 5.11 5.68
C ILE A 16 -23.40 4.47 7.07
N TRP A 17 -24.62 4.01 7.39
CA TRP A 17 -24.91 3.33 8.64
C TRP A 17 -24.14 2.01 8.75
N ASP A 18 -24.12 1.22 7.68
CA ASP A 18 -23.46 -0.10 7.68
C ASP A 18 -21.94 0.00 7.92
N ILE A 19 -21.29 1.02 7.35
CA ILE A 19 -19.87 1.33 7.60
C ILE A 19 -19.65 1.73 9.06
N ALA A 20 -20.53 2.59 9.61
CA ALA A 20 -20.44 3.00 11.01
C ALA A 20 -20.50 1.79 11.96
N GLN A 21 -21.45 0.87 11.72
CA GLN A 21 -21.57 -0.36 12.50
C GLN A 21 -20.36 -1.29 12.32
N ALA A 22 -19.75 -1.33 11.14
CA ALA A 22 -18.52 -2.08 10.93
C ALA A 22 -17.36 -1.54 11.79
N PHE A 23 -17.19 -0.21 11.84
CA PHE A 23 -16.14 0.42 12.66
C PHE A 23 -16.34 0.15 14.16
N LYS A 24 -17.57 0.25 14.67
CA LYS A 24 -17.89 -0.10 16.08
C LYS A 24 -17.57 -1.56 16.44
N ARG A 25 -17.66 -2.47 15.47
CA ARG A 25 -17.33 -3.89 15.68
C ARG A 25 -15.82 -4.15 15.70
N ILE A 26 -15.05 -3.43 14.89
CA ILE A 26 -13.61 -3.69 14.70
C ILE A 26 -12.78 -3.14 15.86
N GLY A 27 -13.12 -1.95 16.39
CA GLY A 27 -12.36 -1.30 17.48
C GLY A 27 -12.08 -2.25 18.68
N PRO A 28 -13.12 -2.84 19.29
CA PRO A 28 -12.94 -3.76 20.42
C PRO A 28 -12.16 -5.05 20.07
N GLN A 29 -12.20 -5.49 18.81
CA GLN A 29 -11.43 -6.65 18.36
C GLN A 29 -9.93 -6.36 18.33
N ILE A 30 -9.55 -5.14 17.91
CA ILE A 30 -8.18 -4.66 17.94
C ILE A 30 -7.69 -4.57 19.39
N GLU A 31 -8.45 -3.95 20.29
CA GLU A 31 -8.09 -3.85 21.71
C GLU A 31 -7.86 -5.24 22.33
N ASN A 32 -8.78 -6.19 22.10
CA ASN A 32 -8.67 -7.55 22.63
C ASN A 32 -7.44 -8.29 22.09
N LEU A 33 -7.11 -8.12 20.80
CA LEU A 33 -5.92 -8.72 20.18
C LEU A 33 -4.65 -8.21 20.87
N PHE A 34 -4.54 -6.90 21.09
CA PHE A 34 -3.33 -6.32 21.69
C PHE A 34 -3.25 -6.56 23.20
N GLU A 35 -4.35 -6.74 23.91
CA GLU A 35 -4.33 -7.25 25.28
C GLU A 35 -3.80 -8.69 25.36
N ARG A 36 -4.20 -9.56 24.42
CA ARG A 36 -3.65 -10.93 24.35
C ARG A 36 -2.17 -10.93 24.00
N TYR A 37 -1.74 -10.06 23.10
CA TYR A 37 -0.33 -9.90 22.74
C TYR A 37 0.51 -9.47 23.96
N VAL A 38 0.10 -8.43 24.68
CA VAL A 38 0.77 -8.02 25.93
C VAL A 38 0.77 -9.17 26.95
N GLY A 39 -0.36 -9.85 27.11
CA GLY A 39 -0.45 -11.02 27.99
C GLY A 39 0.52 -12.15 27.61
N SER A 40 0.73 -12.39 26.31
CA SER A 40 1.62 -13.45 25.82
C SER A 40 3.10 -13.20 26.09
N VAL A 41 3.52 -11.92 26.17
CA VAL A 41 4.90 -11.54 26.51
C VAL A 41 5.11 -11.32 28.01
N THR A 42 4.02 -11.34 28.80
CA THR A 42 4.06 -11.23 30.26
C THR A 42 4.08 -12.64 30.88
N ALA A 43 5.11 -13.43 30.59
CA ALA A 43 5.28 -14.77 31.15
C ALA A 43 6.12 -14.72 32.44
N PRO A 44 5.67 -15.32 33.56
CA PRO A 44 6.39 -15.23 34.85
C PRO A 44 7.80 -15.84 34.84
N ASP A 45 8.04 -16.77 33.92
CA ASP A 45 9.30 -17.52 33.80
C ASP A 45 10.29 -16.87 32.82
N TRP A 46 9.88 -15.84 32.06
CA TRP A 46 10.75 -15.12 31.12
C TRP A 46 11.16 -13.76 31.70
N GLN A 47 12.43 -13.65 32.09
CA GLN A 47 12.96 -12.48 32.83
C GLN A 47 14.29 -12.01 32.22
N GLY A 48 14.66 -10.76 32.52
CA GLY A 48 15.88 -10.10 32.04
C GLY A 48 15.62 -9.06 30.96
N VAL A 49 16.68 -8.40 30.49
CA VAL A 49 16.61 -7.21 29.62
C VAL A 49 15.82 -7.46 28.33
N ALA A 50 15.88 -8.66 27.75
CA ALA A 50 15.11 -9.02 26.56
C ALA A 50 13.60 -9.12 26.84
N ALA A 51 13.22 -9.66 28.00
CA ALA A 51 11.82 -9.74 28.42
C ALA A 51 11.25 -8.35 28.73
N GLU A 52 12.04 -7.48 29.37
CA GLU A 52 11.69 -6.08 29.64
C GLU A 52 11.50 -5.28 28.35
N ALA A 53 12.39 -5.45 27.36
CA ALA A 53 12.29 -4.81 26.06
C ALA A 53 11.06 -5.29 25.27
N ALA A 54 10.75 -6.59 25.31
CA ALA A 54 9.56 -7.15 24.67
C ALA A 54 8.26 -6.66 25.34
N LEU A 55 8.24 -6.55 26.67
CA LEU A 55 7.09 -6.02 27.41
C LEU A 55 6.87 -4.52 27.13
N ASP A 56 7.95 -3.72 27.11
CA ASP A 56 7.89 -2.31 26.75
C ASP A 56 7.40 -2.11 25.31
N ARG A 57 7.88 -2.95 24.38
CA ARG A 57 7.40 -2.98 22.99
C ARG A 57 5.90 -3.28 22.91
N ALA A 58 5.46 -4.38 23.53
CA ALA A 58 4.07 -4.78 23.49
C ALA A 58 3.15 -3.73 24.13
N GLY A 59 3.61 -3.05 25.19
CA GLY A 59 2.91 -1.94 25.82
C GLY A 59 2.74 -0.74 24.87
N LYS A 60 3.77 -0.38 24.11
CA LYS A 60 3.72 0.71 23.10
C LYS A 60 2.82 0.37 21.93
N ASP A 61 2.92 -0.86 21.43
CA ASP A 61 2.07 -1.36 20.35
C ASP A 61 0.60 -1.37 20.79
N ARG A 62 0.30 -1.82 22.01
CA ARG A 62 -1.05 -1.77 22.58
C ARG A 62 -1.58 -0.35 22.70
N LYS A 63 -0.79 0.60 23.21
CA LYS A 63 -1.19 2.01 23.30
C LYS A 63 -1.58 2.57 21.93
N THR A 64 -0.83 2.18 20.90
CA THR A 64 -1.07 2.60 19.52
C THR A 64 -2.34 1.96 18.95
N ALA A 65 -2.56 0.67 19.20
CA ALA A 65 -3.77 -0.04 18.82
C ALA A 65 -5.05 0.53 19.47
N TYR A 66 -4.94 0.98 20.73
CA TYR A 66 -6.04 1.64 21.45
C TYR A 66 -6.38 3.01 20.81
N ALA A 67 -5.38 3.81 20.45
CA ALA A 67 -5.61 5.08 19.73
C ALA A 67 -6.34 4.86 18.38
N MET A 68 -6.05 3.76 17.69
CA MET A 68 -6.76 3.36 16.48
C MET A 68 -8.22 2.96 16.77
N ALA A 69 -8.46 2.19 17.82
CA ALA A 69 -9.81 1.81 18.25
C ALA A 69 -10.65 3.04 18.64
N ASP A 70 -10.04 4.00 19.33
CA ASP A 70 -10.65 5.30 19.65
C ASP A 70 -11.02 6.07 18.37
N THR A 71 -10.11 6.10 17.38
CA THR A 71 -10.34 6.77 16.11
C THR A 71 -11.45 6.10 15.29
N LEU A 72 -11.51 4.77 15.27
CA LEU A 72 -12.59 4.01 14.63
C LEU A 72 -13.93 4.30 15.31
N THR A 73 -13.94 4.40 16.63
CA THR A 73 -15.15 4.73 17.41
C THR A 73 -15.63 6.15 17.10
N ALA A 74 -14.73 7.14 17.15
CA ALA A 74 -15.05 8.52 16.79
C ALA A 74 -15.55 8.64 15.33
N SER A 75 -14.95 7.88 14.41
CA SER A 75 -15.37 7.82 13.00
C SER A 75 -16.77 7.23 12.87
N ALA A 76 -17.07 6.18 13.63
CA ALA A 76 -18.38 5.55 13.62
C ALA A 76 -19.47 6.49 14.15
N ASP A 77 -19.22 7.19 15.26
CA ASP A 77 -20.18 8.13 15.82
C ASP A 77 -20.47 9.29 14.85
N ARG A 78 -19.44 9.80 14.14
CA ARG A 78 -19.66 10.83 13.12
C ARG A 78 -20.46 10.32 11.93
N LEU A 79 -20.22 9.09 11.49
CA LEU A 79 -20.96 8.45 10.40
C LEU A 79 -22.42 8.18 10.78
N GLU A 80 -22.70 7.73 12.01
CA GLU A 80 -24.07 7.59 12.53
C GLU A 80 -24.80 8.93 12.55
N GLN A 81 -24.13 9.98 13.03
CA GLN A 81 -24.70 11.33 12.98
C GLN A 81 -24.98 11.75 11.53
N GLY A 82 -24.02 11.56 10.63
CA GLY A 82 -24.16 11.88 9.21
C GLY A 82 -25.30 11.14 8.51
N TYR A 83 -25.53 9.88 8.89
CA TYR A 83 -26.69 9.12 8.43
C TYR A 83 -28.00 9.82 8.80
N TRP A 84 -28.15 10.27 10.05
CA TRP A 84 -29.37 10.98 10.49
C TRP A 84 -29.48 12.37 9.87
N ASP A 85 -28.37 13.09 9.74
CA ASP A 85 -28.27 14.41 9.11
C ASP A 85 -28.79 14.38 7.66
N VAL A 86 -28.53 13.29 6.92
CA VAL A 86 -28.96 13.11 5.52
C VAL A 86 -30.34 12.44 5.41
N SER A 87 -30.57 11.36 6.18
CA SER A 87 -31.80 10.56 6.06
C SER A 87 -33.06 11.31 6.51
N THR A 88 -32.94 12.20 7.48
CA THR A 88 -34.07 13.02 7.97
C THR A 88 -34.60 13.97 6.90
N PRO A 89 -33.80 14.88 6.31
CA PRO A 89 -34.28 15.75 5.24
C PRO A 89 -34.66 14.96 3.97
N LEU A 90 -34.02 13.82 3.70
CA LEU A 90 -34.39 12.95 2.58
C LEU A 90 -35.80 12.38 2.75
N LYS A 91 -36.11 11.87 3.95
CA LYS A 91 -37.45 11.38 4.30
C LYS A 91 -38.48 12.50 4.20
N ASN A 92 -38.16 13.69 4.73
CA ASN A 92 -39.05 14.85 4.67
C ASN A 92 -39.33 15.26 3.22
N ALA A 93 -38.30 15.37 2.38
CA ALA A 93 -38.45 15.74 0.97
C ALA A 93 -39.37 14.76 0.24
N ARG A 94 -39.15 13.44 0.41
CA ARG A 94 -40.01 12.39 -0.16
C ARG A 94 -41.45 12.50 0.36
N GLN A 95 -41.64 12.73 1.66
CA GLN A 95 -42.96 12.85 2.27
C GLN A 95 -43.70 14.10 1.77
N HIS A 96 -43.03 15.25 1.63
CA HIS A 96 -43.63 16.46 1.08
C HIS A 96 -44.05 16.28 -0.38
N ILE A 97 -43.23 15.59 -1.20
CA ILE A 97 -43.59 15.24 -2.58
C ILE A 97 -44.87 14.40 -2.59
N THR A 98 -44.90 13.28 -1.84
CA THR A 98 -46.07 12.40 -1.77
C THR A 98 -47.31 13.13 -1.24
N SER A 99 -47.15 14.03 -0.26
CA SER A 99 -48.28 14.78 0.32
C SER A 99 -48.83 15.84 -0.63
N ALA A 100 -47.97 16.54 -1.37
CA ALA A 100 -48.39 17.48 -2.40
C ALA A 100 -49.16 16.77 -3.52
N GLU A 101 -48.68 15.59 -3.95
CA GLU A 101 -49.35 14.76 -4.96
C GLU A 101 -50.69 14.21 -4.47
N ALA A 102 -50.77 13.76 -3.22
CA ALA A 102 -52.02 13.34 -2.61
C ALA A 102 -53.04 14.48 -2.48
N ALA A 103 -52.58 15.72 -2.36
CA ALA A 103 -53.41 16.93 -2.37
C ALA A 103 -53.79 17.39 -3.80
N GLY A 104 -53.39 16.66 -4.84
CA GLY A 104 -53.74 16.92 -6.24
C GLY A 104 -52.77 17.83 -7.01
N PHE A 105 -51.68 18.29 -6.38
CA PHE A 105 -50.64 19.05 -7.07
C PHE A 105 -49.70 18.13 -7.84
N ALA A 106 -49.03 18.65 -8.88
CA ALA A 106 -48.02 17.89 -9.63
C ALA A 106 -46.62 18.38 -9.29
N VAL A 107 -45.69 17.47 -8.96
CA VAL A 107 -44.30 17.80 -8.66
C VAL A 107 -43.38 17.39 -9.82
N GLY A 108 -42.74 18.37 -10.46
CA GLY A 108 -41.86 18.19 -11.60
C GLY A 108 -40.48 17.60 -11.26
N SER A 109 -39.70 17.28 -12.29
CA SER A 109 -38.35 16.70 -12.14
C SER A 109 -37.36 17.62 -11.44
N THR A 110 -37.55 18.93 -11.57
CA THR A 110 -36.79 20.01 -10.90
C THR A 110 -37.39 20.43 -9.55
N LEU A 111 -38.34 19.65 -9.03
CA LEU A 111 -39.07 19.92 -7.78
C LEU A 111 -40.03 21.11 -7.82
N GLY A 112 -40.26 21.71 -8.99
CA GLY A 112 -41.31 22.71 -9.17
C GLY A 112 -42.70 22.10 -8.97
N VAL A 113 -43.58 22.82 -8.28
CA VAL A 113 -44.96 22.37 -7.99
C VAL A 113 -45.95 23.12 -8.86
N SER A 114 -46.77 22.37 -9.60
CA SER A 114 -47.84 22.88 -10.45
C SER A 114 -49.21 22.68 -9.80
N LEU A 115 -50.14 23.57 -10.12
CA LEU A 115 -51.53 23.49 -9.66
C LEU A 115 -52.21 22.18 -10.13
N PRO A 116 -53.27 21.73 -9.43
CA PRO A 116 -54.08 20.60 -9.87
C PRO A 116 -54.64 20.80 -11.28
N GLN A 117 -54.72 19.71 -12.03
CA GLN A 117 -55.23 19.77 -13.40
C GLN A 117 -56.69 20.24 -13.41
N GLY A 118 -56.99 21.31 -14.15
CA GLY A 118 -58.34 21.85 -14.28
C GLY A 118 -58.80 22.76 -13.14
N SER A 119 -57.93 23.12 -12.20
CA SER A 119 -58.24 24.11 -11.16
C SER A 119 -58.05 25.56 -11.65
N ASP A 120 -58.91 26.48 -11.20
CA ASP A 120 -58.71 27.91 -11.39
C ASP A 120 -57.66 28.48 -10.41
N PRO A 121 -56.73 29.35 -10.87
CA PRO A 121 -55.66 29.88 -10.03
C PRO A 121 -56.20 30.95 -9.07
N THR A 122 -56.57 30.53 -7.86
CA THR A 122 -56.95 31.45 -6.77
C THR A 122 -55.73 31.83 -5.92
N PRO A 123 -55.71 33.02 -5.28
CA PRO A 123 -54.61 33.41 -4.40
C PRO A 123 -54.34 32.40 -3.27
N ALA A 124 -55.37 31.76 -2.73
CA ALA A 124 -55.22 30.75 -1.68
C ALA A 124 -54.58 29.46 -2.20
N LEU A 125 -54.97 29.02 -3.40
CA LEU A 125 -54.42 27.82 -4.03
C LEU A 125 -52.95 28.04 -4.45
N GLU A 126 -52.62 29.21 -4.99
CA GLU A 126 -51.24 29.60 -5.30
C GLU A 126 -50.36 29.71 -4.05
N SER A 127 -50.90 30.23 -2.95
CA SER A 127 -50.19 30.24 -1.66
C SER A 127 -49.88 28.84 -1.17
N THR A 128 -50.82 27.90 -1.35
CA THR A 128 -50.64 26.48 -0.96
C THR A 128 -49.59 25.79 -1.85
N ARG A 129 -49.65 26.02 -3.17
CA ARG A 129 -48.64 25.54 -4.14
C ARG A 129 -47.23 26.04 -3.77
N ALA A 130 -47.11 27.33 -3.49
CA ALA A 130 -45.83 27.95 -3.13
C ALA A 130 -45.27 27.41 -1.82
N GLU A 131 -46.12 27.08 -0.85
CA GLU A 131 -45.70 26.45 0.39
C GLU A 131 -45.19 25.02 0.18
N TRP A 132 -45.89 24.21 -0.62
CA TRP A 132 -45.42 22.88 -0.99
C TRP A 132 -44.05 22.93 -1.68
N GLU A 133 -43.90 23.80 -2.67
CA GLU A 133 -42.65 23.97 -3.40
C GLU A 133 -41.51 24.39 -2.45
N ARG A 134 -41.78 25.33 -1.54
CA ARG A 134 -40.79 25.76 -0.55
C ARG A 134 -40.36 24.62 0.35
N GLN A 135 -41.29 23.87 0.93
CA GLN A 135 -40.98 22.75 1.84
C GLN A 135 -40.17 21.66 1.15
N ILE A 136 -40.55 21.28 -0.08
CA ILE A 136 -39.83 20.29 -0.89
C ILE A 136 -38.41 20.78 -1.20
N VAL A 137 -38.26 22.01 -1.73
CA VAL A 137 -36.97 22.56 -2.12
C VAL A 137 -36.05 22.78 -0.91
N THR A 138 -36.58 23.25 0.22
CA THR A 138 -35.82 23.40 1.46
C THR A 138 -35.30 22.05 1.95
N ALA A 139 -36.15 21.03 2.03
CA ALA A 139 -35.73 19.69 2.46
C ALA A 139 -34.70 19.09 1.49
N ALA A 140 -34.91 19.23 0.17
CA ALA A 140 -33.97 18.76 -0.85
C ALA A 140 -32.60 19.46 -0.77
N ASN A 141 -32.59 20.78 -0.54
CA ASN A 141 -31.34 21.53 -0.36
C ASN A 141 -30.63 21.12 0.94
N SER A 142 -31.37 20.80 2.01
CA SER A 142 -30.77 20.23 3.23
C SER A 142 -30.09 18.88 2.97
N VAL A 143 -30.67 17.99 2.15
CA VAL A 143 -30.01 16.73 1.75
C VAL A 143 -28.64 16.99 1.11
N GLU A 144 -28.59 17.87 0.10
CA GLU A 144 -27.32 18.21 -0.58
C GLU A 144 -26.29 18.84 0.37
N THR A 145 -26.74 19.74 1.26
CA THR A 145 -25.86 20.41 2.22
C THR A 145 -25.25 19.41 3.21
N GLU A 146 -26.07 18.56 3.80
CA GLU A 146 -25.60 17.57 4.78
C GLU A 146 -24.76 16.47 4.12
N ASP A 147 -25.07 16.06 2.88
CA ASP A 147 -24.25 15.12 2.12
C ASP A 147 -22.85 15.69 1.85
N ARG A 148 -22.74 16.95 1.41
CA ARG A 148 -21.44 17.61 1.21
C ARG A 148 -20.65 17.73 2.50
N ARG A 149 -21.32 18.06 3.60
CA ARG A 149 -20.69 18.13 4.92
C ARG A 149 -20.15 16.76 5.34
N LEU A 150 -20.94 15.70 5.14
CA LEU A 150 -20.52 14.33 5.42
C LEU A 150 -19.32 13.92 4.56
N GLN A 151 -19.29 14.26 3.26
CA GLN A 151 -18.13 13.99 2.40
C GLN A 151 -16.85 14.69 2.90
N GLN A 152 -16.95 15.93 3.36
CA GLN A 152 -15.82 16.66 3.94
C GLN A 152 -15.34 16.01 5.24
N ASP A 153 -16.26 15.62 6.12
CA ASP A 153 -15.92 14.99 7.38
C ASP A 153 -15.32 13.60 7.16
N LEU A 154 -15.83 12.82 6.19
CA LEU A 154 -15.24 11.56 5.75
C LEU A 154 -13.82 11.72 5.21
N THR A 155 -13.57 12.78 4.45
CA THR A 155 -12.23 13.08 3.94
C THR A 155 -11.25 13.38 5.09
N LYS A 156 -11.69 14.17 6.08
CA LYS A 156 -10.89 14.46 7.28
C LYS A 156 -10.64 13.20 8.11
N LEU A 157 -11.65 12.38 8.33
CA LEU A 157 -11.55 11.11 9.04
C LEU A 157 -10.59 10.15 8.33
N SER A 158 -10.67 10.04 7.01
CA SER A 158 -9.73 9.23 6.22
C SER A 158 -8.29 9.73 6.34
N ALA A 159 -8.06 11.05 6.39
CA ALA A 159 -6.72 11.61 6.58
C ALA A 159 -6.20 11.36 8.00
N ALA A 160 -7.05 11.48 9.02
CA ALA A 160 -6.71 11.16 10.41
C ALA A 160 -6.39 9.67 10.58
N MET A 161 -7.24 8.77 10.09
CA MET A 161 -6.99 7.32 10.10
C MET A 161 -5.70 6.96 9.36
N LYS A 162 -5.39 7.59 8.23
CA LYS A 162 -4.12 7.39 7.53
C LYS A 162 -2.93 7.81 8.38
N THR A 163 -3.04 8.95 9.06
CA THR A 163 -1.96 9.47 9.93
C THR A 163 -1.73 8.53 11.11
N GLU A 164 -2.80 8.04 11.74
CA GLU A 164 -2.73 7.05 12.82
C GLU A 164 -2.20 5.70 12.32
N PHE A 165 -2.61 5.24 11.13
CA PHE A 165 -2.08 4.02 10.52
C PHE A 165 -0.59 4.14 10.18
N ASP A 166 -0.17 5.29 9.65
CA ASP A 166 1.23 5.63 9.43
C ASP A 166 1.99 5.72 10.76
N ALA A 167 1.32 6.12 11.86
CA ALA A 167 1.87 6.11 13.21
C ALA A 167 1.96 4.69 13.82
N ILE A 168 1.11 3.73 13.43
CA ILE A 168 1.28 2.31 13.76
C ILE A 168 2.49 1.73 13.03
N GLY A 169 2.65 2.08 11.75
CA GLY A 169 3.88 1.77 11.01
C GLY A 169 5.11 2.47 11.57
N GLY A 170 4.93 3.64 12.19
CA GLY A 170 5.97 4.52 12.72
C GLY A 170 6.24 4.42 14.23
N SER A 171 5.50 3.61 14.98
CA SER A 171 5.78 3.38 16.40
C SER A 171 6.93 2.38 16.50
N GLN A 172 8.14 2.95 16.40
CA GLN A 172 9.49 2.37 16.45
C GLN A 172 10.22 2.03 15.14
N THR A 173 9.68 2.23 13.94
CA THR A 173 10.59 2.24 12.77
C THR A 173 11.34 3.56 12.74
N THR A 174 12.62 3.52 13.09
CA THR A 174 13.54 4.61 12.76
C THR A 174 13.50 4.84 11.24
N LEU A 175 13.85 6.04 10.76
CA LEU A 175 13.75 6.37 9.34
C LEU A 175 14.48 5.34 8.45
N ASP A 176 15.60 4.80 8.93
CA ASP A 176 16.37 3.72 8.30
C ASP A 176 15.68 2.34 8.34
N GLU A 177 14.89 2.00 9.37
CA GLU A 177 14.03 0.80 9.37
C GLU A 177 12.84 0.92 8.40
N LYS A 178 12.28 2.12 8.27
CA LYS A 178 11.26 2.39 7.26
C LYS A 178 11.84 2.30 5.86
N ARG A 179 13.02 2.88 5.64
CA ARG A 179 13.76 2.77 4.36
C ARG A 179 14.06 1.32 4.01
N PHE A 180 14.41 0.47 4.98
CA PHE A 180 14.57 -0.97 4.77
C PHE A 180 13.30 -1.60 4.18
N SER A 181 12.18 -1.45 4.90
CA SER A 181 10.90 -2.07 4.52
C SER A 181 10.36 -1.53 3.18
N ASP A 182 10.49 -0.22 2.95
CA ASP A 182 10.06 0.43 1.72
C ASP A 182 10.95 0.04 0.51
N ALA A 183 12.26 -0.15 0.72
CA ALA A 183 13.19 -0.58 -0.31
C ALA A 183 12.95 -2.05 -0.69
N GLU A 184 12.70 -2.90 0.31
CA GLU A 184 12.31 -4.30 0.12
C GLU A 184 11.04 -4.40 -0.73
N ARG A 185 10.00 -3.65 -0.37
CA ARG A 185 8.75 -3.61 -1.15
C ARG A 185 8.97 -3.09 -2.57
N PHE A 186 9.70 -1.98 -2.71
CA PHE A 186 9.98 -1.38 -4.01
C PHE A 186 10.68 -2.38 -4.93
N ILE A 187 11.71 -3.06 -4.43
CA ILE A 187 12.47 -3.98 -5.26
C ILE A 187 11.70 -5.26 -5.56
N PHE A 188 10.87 -5.74 -4.62
CA PHE A 188 9.94 -6.84 -4.88
C PHE A 188 9.02 -6.51 -6.05
N ASP A 189 8.34 -5.35 -6.01
CA ASP A 189 7.45 -4.90 -7.07
C ASP A 189 8.19 -4.77 -8.41
N GLU A 190 9.41 -4.25 -8.40
CA GLU A 190 10.29 -4.16 -9.58
C GLU A 190 10.65 -5.53 -10.14
N MET A 191 10.99 -6.51 -9.30
CA MET A 191 11.25 -7.88 -9.75
C MET A 191 9.99 -8.48 -10.39
N LYS A 192 8.82 -8.39 -9.74
CA LYS A 192 7.56 -8.93 -10.26
C LYS A 192 7.17 -8.28 -11.59
N ARG A 193 7.41 -6.98 -11.75
CA ARG A 193 7.20 -6.26 -13.01
C ARG A 193 8.18 -6.72 -14.09
N ASN A 194 9.47 -6.76 -13.77
CA ASN A 194 10.53 -6.95 -14.75
C ASN A 194 10.58 -8.39 -15.28
N ILE A 195 10.32 -9.41 -14.45
CA ILE A 195 10.22 -10.80 -14.94
C ILE A 195 9.11 -11.01 -15.97
N ASN A 196 8.09 -10.14 -15.97
CA ASN A 196 6.97 -10.20 -16.90
C ASN A 196 7.14 -9.29 -18.13
N SER A 197 8.25 -8.54 -18.20
CA SER A 197 8.54 -7.60 -19.29
C SER A 197 8.82 -8.30 -20.62
N ASP A 198 8.56 -7.61 -21.72
CA ASP A 198 8.89 -8.10 -23.06
C ASP A 198 10.40 -8.31 -23.25
N THR A 199 11.22 -7.50 -22.57
CA THR A 199 12.67 -7.68 -22.57
C THR A 199 13.06 -9.01 -21.95
N VAL A 200 12.53 -9.38 -20.78
CA VAL A 200 12.84 -10.68 -20.15
C VAL A 200 12.34 -11.84 -21.03
N LYS A 201 11.14 -11.76 -21.58
CA LYS A 201 10.61 -12.80 -22.50
C LYS A 201 11.47 -12.97 -23.75
N MET A 202 11.99 -11.88 -24.31
CA MET A 202 12.89 -11.91 -25.46
C MET A 202 14.22 -12.57 -25.12
N ILE A 203 14.82 -12.20 -23.98
CA ILE A 203 16.06 -12.82 -23.48
C ILE A 203 15.84 -14.33 -23.24
N GLN A 204 14.74 -14.73 -22.61
CA GLN A 204 14.37 -16.15 -22.42
C GLN A 204 14.27 -16.90 -23.75
N GLY A 205 13.64 -16.30 -24.76
CA GLY A 205 13.52 -16.89 -26.09
C GLY A 205 14.87 -17.13 -26.77
N LEU A 206 15.78 -16.15 -26.67
CA LEU A 206 17.15 -16.24 -27.18
C LEU A 206 17.95 -17.31 -26.44
N LEU A 207 17.84 -17.37 -25.11
CA LEU A 207 18.55 -18.34 -24.29
C LEU A 207 17.96 -19.75 -24.30
N ARG A 208 16.74 -19.94 -24.83
CA ARG A 208 16.14 -21.26 -24.99
C ARG A 208 16.99 -22.13 -25.90
N LYS A 209 17.43 -23.29 -25.39
CA LYS A 209 18.14 -24.30 -26.17
C LYS A 209 17.41 -24.62 -27.49
N PRO A 210 18.13 -24.67 -28.62
CA PRO A 210 17.53 -25.00 -29.90
C PRO A 210 16.97 -26.42 -29.86
N LYS A 211 15.79 -26.61 -30.44
CA LYS A 211 15.23 -27.93 -30.68
C LYS A 211 15.90 -28.53 -31.92
N TRP A 212 15.91 -29.86 -32.01
CA TRP A 212 16.59 -30.59 -33.08
C TRP A 212 16.15 -30.19 -34.51
N TYR A 213 14.92 -29.67 -34.66
CA TYR A 213 14.37 -29.20 -35.94
C TYR A 213 14.67 -27.74 -36.25
N GLU A 214 15.34 -27.00 -35.36
CA GLU A 214 15.81 -25.61 -35.59
C GLU A 214 17.24 -25.60 -36.17
N PHE A 215 17.51 -26.52 -37.11
CA PHE A 215 18.81 -26.67 -37.75
C PHE A 215 19.13 -25.39 -38.55
N GLY A 216 20.18 -24.66 -38.16
CA GLY A 216 20.53 -23.36 -38.71
C GLY A 216 20.38 -22.18 -37.74
N ARG A 217 19.75 -22.38 -36.58
CA ARG A 217 19.74 -21.37 -35.51
C ARG A 217 21.15 -21.20 -34.93
N ASN A 218 21.70 -19.98 -35.00
CA ASN A 218 22.98 -19.66 -34.40
C ASN A 218 22.81 -19.33 -32.91
N TYR A 219 22.74 -20.38 -32.08
CA TYR A 219 22.53 -20.25 -30.65
C TYR A 219 23.64 -19.44 -29.93
N GLY A 220 24.88 -19.47 -30.45
CA GLY A 220 25.97 -18.64 -29.91
C GLY A 220 25.71 -17.14 -30.07
N ASN A 221 25.22 -16.71 -31.24
CA ASN A 221 24.84 -15.31 -31.47
C ASN A 221 23.61 -14.90 -30.64
N ASP A 222 22.68 -15.81 -30.42
CA ASP A 222 21.51 -15.57 -29.57
C ASP A 222 21.93 -15.32 -28.12
N ILE A 223 22.86 -16.11 -27.58
CA ILE A 223 23.43 -15.89 -26.24
C ILE A 223 24.09 -14.52 -26.15
N MET A 224 24.91 -14.13 -27.14
CA MET A 224 25.56 -12.82 -27.13
C MET A 224 24.55 -11.67 -27.18
N THR A 225 23.49 -11.81 -27.98
CA THR A 225 22.42 -10.82 -28.09
C THR A 225 21.64 -10.72 -26.78
N ALA A 226 21.30 -11.85 -26.16
CA ALA A 226 20.66 -11.92 -24.86
C ALA A 226 21.49 -11.22 -23.76
N LEU A 227 22.79 -11.49 -23.68
CA LEU A 227 23.68 -10.86 -22.72
C LEU A 227 23.87 -9.36 -23.00
N THR A 228 23.87 -8.93 -24.26
CA THR A 228 23.91 -7.50 -24.62
C THR A 228 22.63 -6.79 -24.19
N MET A 229 21.46 -7.40 -24.44
CA MET A 229 20.17 -6.87 -23.99
C MET A 229 20.08 -6.76 -22.47
N TRP A 230 20.57 -7.78 -21.76
CA TRP A 230 20.70 -7.77 -20.30
C TRP A 230 21.61 -6.64 -19.84
N GLY A 231 22.83 -6.56 -20.37
CA GLY A 231 23.83 -5.55 -20.05
C GLY A 231 23.32 -4.12 -20.25
N VAL A 232 22.59 -3.85 -21.33
CA VAL A 232 21.98 -2.53 -21.58
C VAL A 232 20.92 -2.17 -20.55
N LYS A 233 20.18 -3.14 -19.99
CA LYS A 233 19.14 -2.83 -19.00
C LYS A 233 19.70 -2.51 -17.63
N VAL A 234 20.76 -3.21 -17.23
CA VAL A 234 21.40 -3.10 -15.91
C VAL A 234 22.54 -2.08 -15.87
N ALA A 235 22.93 -1.51 -17.01
CA ALA A 235 24.00 -0.52 -17.08
C ALA A 235 23.64 0.78 -16.32
N PRO A 236 24.64 1.55 -15.84
CA PRO A 236 24.40 2.80 -15.13
C PRO A 236 23.48 3.76 -15.88
N GLY A 237 22.51 4.34 -15.17
CA GLY A 237 21.50 5.26 -15.70
C GLY A 237 20.40 4.61 -16.54
N GLN A 238 20.35 3.27 -16.62
CA GLN A 238 19.34 2.54 -17.38
C GLN A 238 18.18 2.08 -16.49
N ALA A 239 17.16 1.49 -17.11
CA ALA A 239 15.90 1.20 -16.45
C ALA A 239 16.01 0.28 -15.22
N TRP A 240 17.02 -0.61 -15.18
CA TRP A 240 17.26 -1.50 -14.04
C TRP A 240 18.49 -1.09 -13.22
N ASP A 241 18.96 0.16 -13.37
CA ASP A 241 19.86 0.77 -12.40
C ASP A 241 19.03 1.34 -11.25
N HIS A 242 18.79 0.51 -10.23
CA HIS A 242 17.96 0.88 -9.07
C HIS A 242 18.71 1.72 -8.05
N LYS A 243 20.06 1.74 -8.08
CA LYS A 243 20.87 2.52 -7.13
C LYS A 243 20.46 4.01 -7.12
N PRO A 244 20.45 4.76 -8.24
CA PRO A 244 20.00 6.16 -8.25
C PRO A 244 18.49 6.32 -7.97
N GLN A 245 17.66 5.33 -8.31
CA GLN A 245 16.22 5.36 -8.04
C GLN A 245 15.94 5.30 -6.54
N LEU A 246 16.62 4.40 -5.82
CA LEU A 246 16.55 4.28 -4.36
C LEU A 246 17.11 5.53 -3.68
N GLN A 247 18.25 6.04 -4.15
CA GLN A 247 18.82 7.30 -3.65
C GLN A 247 17.82 8.46 -3.73
N SER A 248 17.20 8.64 -4.91
CA SER A 248 16.19 9.69 -5.12
C SER A 248 14.92 9.44 -4.30
N LYS A 249 14.45 8.19 -4.22
CA LYS A 249 13.23 7.81 -3.49
C LYS A 249 13.31 8.10 -2.00
N PHE A 250 14.50 7.92 -1.40
CA PHE A 250 14.70 8.03 0.04
C PHE A 250 15.50 9.27 0.47
N ASP A 251 15.81 10.16 -0.48
CA ASP A 251 16.57 11.39 -0.27
C ASP A 251 17.92 11.13 0.42
N LEU A 252 18.67 10.13 -0.07
CA LEU A 252 19.94 9.70 0.53
C LEU A 252 21.03 10.73 0.23
N LYS A 253 21.55 11.40 1.26
CA LYS A 253 22.50 12.52 1.11
C LYS A 253 23.80 12.35 1.87
N THR A 254 23.75 11.70 3.02
CA THR A 254 24.89 11.52 3.93
C THR A 254 25.28 10.05 4.00
N SER A 255 26.53 9.76 4.40
CA SER A 255 27.03 8.38 4.53
C SER A 255 26.14 7.48 5.40
N ASN A 256 25.48 8.05 6.42
CA ASN A 256 24.54 7.31 7.26
C ASN A 256 23.19 7.04 6.60
N ASP A 257 22.76 7.87 5.64
CA ASP A 257 21.50 7.64 4.95
C ASP A 257 21.52 6.36 4.12
N PHE A 258 22.70 5.98 3.61
CA PHE A 258 22.86 4.83 2.73
C PHE A 258 22.78 3.47 3.44
N TYR A 259 22.69 3.45 4.78
CA TYR A 259 22.51 2.22 5.53
C TYR A 259 21.10 2.15 6.10
N PHE A 260 20.39 1.08 5.77
CA PHE A 260 19.05 0.80 6.25
C PHE A 260 19.11 -0.22 7.36
N LYS A 261 18.44 0.06 8.46
CA LYS A 261 18.41 -0.81 9.64
C LYS A 261 17.38 -1.90 9.43
N GLN A 262 17.75 -3.15 9.66
CA GLN A 262 16.80 -4.24 9.61
C GLN A 262 15.87 -4.13 10.84
N PRO A 263 14.54 -4.06 10.64
CA PRO A 263 13.59 -3.83 11.73
C PRO A 263 13.76 -4.83 12.89
N GLY A 264 13.82 -4.31 14.11
CA GLY A 264 13.92 -5.13 15.33
C GLY A 264 15.29 -5.75 15.60
N THR A 265 16.33 -5.36 14.86
CA THR A 265 17.71 -5.79 15.07
C THR A 265 18.64 -4.57 15.14
N ASP A 266 19.89 -4.76 15.54
CA ASP A 266 20.97 -3.76 15.45
C ASP A 266 21.67 -3.75 14.08
N ARG A 267 21.33 -4.66 13.18
CA ARG A 267 21.98 -4.85 11.88
C ARG A 267 21.57 -3.77 10.90
N LYS A 268 22.53 -3.19 10.18
CA LYS A 268 22.31 -2.25 9.08
C LYS A 268 23.00 -2.73 7.80
N VAL A 269 22.29 -2.58 6.69
CA VAL A 269 22.74 -2.97 5.36
C VAL A 269 22.82 -1.77 4.44
N TYR A 270 23.79 -1.78 3.53
CA TYR A 270 23.89 -0.75 2.50
C TYR A 270 22.72 -0.86 1.52
N TYR A 271 22.20 0.26 1.06
CA TYR A 271 20.96 0.34 0.30
C TYR A 271 21.01 -0.35 -1.09
N ASP A 272 22.19 -0.69 -1.60
CA ASP A 272 22.32 -1.28 -2.93
C ASP A 272 22.12 -2.81 -2.95
N ILE A 273 22.10 -3.47 -1.78
CA ILE A 273 21.81 -4.91 -1.68
C ILE A 273 20.51 -5.28 -2.39
N TYR A 274 19.51 -4.39 -2.39
CA TYR A 274 18.24 -4.60 -3.08
C TYR A 274 18.46 -4.69 -4.59
N SER A 275 19.28 -3.79 -5.17
CA SER A 275 19.64 -3.81 -6.59
C SER A 275 20.36 -5.11 -6.97
N ASN A 276 21.21 -5.64 -6.10
CA ASN A 276 21.93 -6.89 -6.32
C ASN A 276 21.00 -8.11 -6.29
N ILE A 277 20.07 -8.14 -5.32
CA ILE A 277 19.06 -9.19 -5.24
C ILE A 277 18.16 -9.18 -6.50
N HIS A 278 17.78 -7.99 -6.98
CA HIS A 278 17.06 -7.85 -8.26
C HIS A 278 17.86 -8.39 -9.44
N TYR A 279 19.13 -8.01 -9.55
CA TYR A 279 20.03 -8.48 -10.59
C TYR A 279 20.05 -10.01 -10.66
N GLY A 280 20.26 -10.66 -9.51
CA GLY A 280 20.27 -12.11 -9.42
C GLY A 280 18.93 -12.76 -9.79
N TYR A 281 17.83 -12.25 -9.22
CA TYR A 281 16.50 -12.84 -9.41
C TYR A 281 15.98 -12.67 -10.84
N VAL A 282 16.05 -11.45 -11.40
CA VAL A 282 15.54 -11.16 -12.75
C VAL A 282 16.48 -11.73 -13.82
N GLY A 283 17.79 -11.75 -13.58
CA GLY A 283 18.75 -12.38 -14.48
C GLY A 283 18.51 -13.87 -14.61
N ARG A 284 18.25 -14.52 -13.47
CA ARG A 284 17.89 -15.94 -13.45
C ARG A 284 16.54 -16.18 -14.12
N ALA A 285 15.57 -15.30 -13.89
CA ALA A 285 14.28 -15.33 -14.59
C ALA A 285 14.41 -15.19 -16.10
N ALA A 286 15.35 -14.37 -16.58
CA ALA A 286 15.65 -14.22 -18.00
C ALA A 286 16.28 -15.47 -18.63
N GLY A 287 16.67 -16.46 -17.83
CA GLY A 287 17.26 -17.71 -18.28
C GLY A 287 18.79 -17.69 -18.31
N ILE A 288 19.43 -16.65 -17.78
CA ILE A 288 20.89 -16.59 -17.61
C ILE A 288 21.26 -17.55 -16.49
N ASP A 289 22.34 -18.30 -16.66
CA ASP A 289 22.85 -19.19 -15.62
C ASP A 289 23.55 -18.39 -14.51
N SER A 290 23.59 -18.99 -13.31
CA SER A 290 24.12 -18.35 -12.11
C SER A 290 25.57 -17.92 -12.24
N GLU A 291 26.42 -18.72 -12.90
CA GLU A 291 27.84 -18.41 -13.03
C GLU A 291 28.08 -17.22 -13.97
N THR A 292 27.34 -17.16 -15.08
CA THR A 292 27.39 -16.02 -16.01
C THR A 292 26.91 -14.73 -15.36
N LEU A 293 25.88 -14.77 -14.51
CA LEU A 293 25.41 -13.58 -13.77
C LEU A 293 26.47 -13.07 -12.81
N ILE A 294 27.03 -13.95 -11.97
CA ILE A 294 28.04 -13.56 -10.99
C ILE A 294 29.29 -13.02 -11.71
N LYS A 295 29.80 -13.72 -12.73
CA LYS A 295 30.94 -13.23 -13.51
C LYS A 295 30.66 -11.91 -14.24
N GLY A 296 29.45 -11.76 -14.77
CA GLY A 296 29.05 -10.56 -15.52
C GLY A 296 29.02 -9.30 -14.64
N ALA A 297 28.55 -9.43 -13.40
CA ALA A 297 28.60 -8.35 -12.42
C ALA A 297 30.03 -7.99 -12.02
N SER A 298 30.85 -8.99 -11.64
CA SER A 298 32.25 -8.79 -11.27
C SER A 298 33.08 -8.11 -12.38
N LEU A 299 32.78 -8.36 -13.66
CA LEU A 299 33.46 -7.71 -14.79
C LEU A 299 33.01 -6.25 -15.00
N GLY A 300 31.75 -5.92 -14.69
CA GLY A 300 31.25 -4.54 -14.72
C GLY A 300 31.79 -3.71 -13.57
N GLU A 301 31.90 -4.32 -12.38
CA GLU A 301 32.38 -3.69 -11.14
C GLU A 301 33.91 -3.54 -11.09
N ALA A 302 34.67 -4.43 -11.74
CA ALA A 302 36.12 -4.25 -11.94
C ALA A 302 36.50 -2.95 -12.68
N ILE A 303 35.56 -2.32 -13.37
CA ILE A 303 35.73 -1.02 -14.03
C ILE A 303 35.32 0.15 -13.11
N THR A 304 34.45 -0.08 -12.11
CA THR A 304 33.90 0.97 -11.23
C THR A 304 34.40 0.95 -9.78
N GLY A 305 35.15 -0.09 -9.39
CA GLY A 305 35.81 -0.20 -8.09
C GLY A 305 35.04 -1.06 -7.07
N ASN A 306 35.71 -2.12 -6.61
CA ASN A 306 35.41 -3.06 -5.52
C ASN A 306 34.19 -4.00 -5.71
N ASP A 307 34.44 -5.23 -6.18
CA ASP A 307 33.53 -6.38 -6.02
C ASP A 307 33.64 -6.83 -4.55
N ASP A 308 32.79 -6.27 -3.70
CA ASP A 308 32.76 -6.58 -2.27
C ASP A 308 31.94 -7.86 -2.03
N GLU A 309 32.38 -8.71 -1.11
CA GLU A 309 31.78 -10.04 -0.90
C GLU A 309 30.27 -10.01 -0.57
N ALA A 310 29.79 -8.90 0.00
CA ALA A 310 28.38 -8.65 0.23
C ALA A 310 27.56 -8.52 -1.08
N ASP A 311 28.13 -7.97 -2.17
CA ASP A 311 27.50 -7.95 -3.50
C ASP A 311 27.26 -9.37 -4.01
N GLN A 312 28.25 -10.24 -3.86
CA GLN A 312 28.12 -11.65 -4.24
C GLN A 312 27.09 -12.40 -3.40
N ILE A 313 27.06 -12.17 -2.09
CA ILE A 313 26.05 -12.78 -1.19
C ILE A 313 24.65 -12.36 -1.63
N THR A 314 24.43 -11.08 -1.90
CA THR A 314 23.11 -10.51 -2.19
C THR A 314 22.64 -10.84 -3.61
N MET A 315 23.54 -10.86 -4.61
CA MET A 315 23.23 -11.39 -5.95
C MET A 315 22.86 -12.88 -5.90
N ARG A 316 23.61 -13.68 -5.14
CA ARG A 316 23.29 -15.11 -4.96
C ARG A 316 21.95 -15.31 -4.26
N ALA A 317 21.60 -14.48 -3.29
CA ALA A 317 20.29 -14.53 -2.67
C ALA A 317 19.15 -14.35 -3.70
N GLY A 318 19.29 -13.40 -4.63
CA GLY A 318 18.34 -13.23 -5.74
C GLY A 318 18.24 -14.47 -6.65
N ILE A 319 19.38 -15.05 -7.01
CA ILE A 319 19.46 -16.29 -7.80
C ILE A 319 18.77 -17.45 -7.08
N ASP A 320 19.05 -17.63 -5.79
CA ASP A 320 18.52 -18.70 -4.96
C ASP A 320 17.00 -18.55 -4.80
N LEU A 321 16.52 -17.33 -4.60
CA LEU A 321 15.09 -17.01 -4.52
C LEU A 321 14.35 -17.41 -5.81
N TYR A 322 14.90 -17.09 -6.98
CA TYR A 322 14.27 -17.51 -8.24
C TYR A 322 14.37 -19.03 -8.45
N ASN A 323 15.51 -19.65 -8.14
CA ASN A 323 15.66 -21.10 -8.25
C ASN A 323 14.67 -21.85 -7.35
N LYS A 324 14.40 -21.33 -6.15
CA LYS A 324 13.53 -21.95 -5.16
C LYS A 324 12.04 -21.71 -5.43
N TYR A 325 11.66 -20.47 -5.76
CA TYR A 325 10.24 -20.06 -5.83
C TYR A 325 9.77 -19.70 -7.24
N GLY A 326 10.71 -19.47 -8.17
CA GLY A 326 10.41 -19.07 -9.55
C GLY A 326 9.56 -17.80 -9.62
N PRO A 327 8.72 -17.63 -10.65
CA PRO A 327 7.90 -16.43 -10.82
C PRO A 327 6.81 -16.25 -9.75
N ASN A 328 6.57 -17.25 -8.89
CA ASN A 328 5.48 -17.25 -7.91
C ASN A 328 5.91 -16.87 -6.49
N MET A 329 7.15 -16.39 -6.31
CA MET A 329 7.63 -15.89 -5.02
C MET A 329 6.67 -14.88 -4.39
N THR A 330 6.35 -15.09 -3.12
CA THR A 330 5.52 -14.19 -2.29
C THR A 330 6.38 -13.12 -1.59
N PRO A 331 5.80 -12.01 -1.11
CA PRO A 331 6.53 -11.03 -0.30
C PRO A 331 7.19 -11.63 0.94
N GLU A 332 6.53 -12.58 1.61
CA GLU A 332 7.06 -13.22 2.82
C GLU A 332 8.28 -14.10 2.51
N GLN A 333 8.25 -14.81 1.38
CA GLN A 333 9.39 -15.59 0.90
C GLN A 333 10.56 -14.70 0.48
N PHE A 334 10.26 -13.53 -0.08
CA PHE A 334 11.26 -12.53 -0.42
C PHE A 334 11.94 -11.99 0.84
N HIS A 335 11.14 -11.58 1.83
CA HIS A 335 11.62 -11.10 3.13
C HIS A 335 12.55 -12.10 3.82
N GLN A 336 12.15 -13.38 3.79
CA GLN A 336 12.99 -14.46 4.31
C GLN A 336 14.32 -14.54 3.56
N GLY A 337 14.33 -14.44 2.23
CA GLY A 337 15.57 -14.45 1.45
C GLY A 337 16.49 -13.25 1.69
N VAL A 338 15.91 -12.06 1.90
CA VAL A 338 16.67 -10.88 2.31
C VAL A 338 17.31 -11.12 3.68
N THR A 339 16.55 -11.63 4.65
CA THR A 339 17.06 -11.95 5.99
C THR A 339 18.17 -13.01 5.93
N GLU A 340 18.00 -14.10 5.16
CA GLU A 340 19.02 -15.13 4.97
C GLU A 340 20.30 -14.59 4.31
N ALA A 341 20.19 -13.58 3.43
CA ALA A 341 21.35 -12.89 2.87
C ALA A 341 22.09 -12.06 3.93
N ILE A 342 21.36 -11.40 4.81
CA ILE A 342 21.90 -10.63 5.94
C ILE A 342 22.61 -11.56 6.93
N ASP A 343 22.02 -12.70 7.27
CA ASP A 343 22.64 -13.69 8.15
C ASP A 343 23.97 -14.22 7.55
N LYS A 344 24.04 -14.37 6.21
CA LYS A 344 25.29 -14.75 5.52
C LYS A 344 26.35 -13.65 5.56
N MET A 345 25.94 -12.37 5.48
CA MET A 345 26.86 -11.24 5.64
C MET A 345 27.40 -11.19 7.06
N GLU A 346 26.53 -11.30 8.07
CA GLU A 346 26.93 -11.35 9.48
C GLU A 346 27.88 -12.53 9.77
N ALA A 347 27.60 -13.72 9.23
CA ALA A 347 28.52 -14.86 9.35
C ALA A 347 29.89 -14.56 8.71
N ALA A 348 29.91 -13.88 7.57
CA ALA A 348 31.15 -13.53 6.89
C ALA A 348 31.96 -12.47 7.64
N GLU A 349 31.31 -11.46 8.22
CA GLU A 349 31.95 -10.48 9.12
C GLU A 349 32.55 -11.17 10.36
N ASN A 350 31.79 -12.08 10.99
CA ASN A 350 32.25 -12.85 12.15
C ASN A 350 33.46 -13.75 11.85
N ASP A 351 33.64 -14.18 10.59
CA ASP A 351 34.83 -14.90 10.12
C ASP A 351 36.04 -13.97 9.86
N GLY A 352 35.91 -12.67 10.13
CA GLY A 352 36.96 -11.66 9.98
C GLY A 352 37.07 -11.08 8.57
N ARG A 353 36.05 -11.23 7.72
CA ARG A 353 36.00 -10.60 6.39
C ARG A 353 35.52 -9.15 6.52
N ASP A 354 36.09 -8.27 5.72
CA ASP A 354 35.69 -6.86 5.67
C ASP A 354 34.48 -6.69 4.75
N LEU A 355 33.32 -6.36 5.32
CA LEU A 355 32.07 -6.16 4.60
C LEU A 355 31.62 -4.71 4.74
N THR A 356 32.07 -3.86 3.83
CA THR A 356 31.71 -2.43 3.80
C THR A 356 30.19 -2.20 3.79
N GLN A 357 29.41 -3.16 3.28
CA GLN A 357 27.96 -3.08 3.12
C GLN A 357 27.15 -3.53 4.34
N PHE A 358 27.80 -4.06 5.38
CA PHE A 358 27.15 -4.56 6.59
C PHE A 358 27.77 -3.91 7.82
N ARG A 359 26.96 -3.54 8.81
CA ARG A 359 27.43 -3.00 10.08
C ARG A 359 26.40 -3.13 11.19
N HIS A 360 26.85 -3.12 12.44
CA HIS A 360 25.99 -3.03 13.61
C HIS A 360 25.78 -1.57 14.06
N GLU A 361 24.61 -1.27 14.63
CA GLU A 361 24.33 -0.01 15.33
C GLU A 361 25.05 0.00 16.68
N ASN A 362 25.91 0.99 16.90
CA ASN A 362 26.68 1.16 18.14
C ASN A 362 25.83 1.49 19.37
#